data_AF-A0A1V1P0P3-F1
#
_entry.id   AF-A0A1V1P0P3-F1
#
_cell.length_a   1.000
_cell.length_b   1.000
_cell.length_c   1.000
_cell.angle_alpha   90.00
_cell.angle_beta   90.00
_cell.angle_gamma   90.00
#
_symmetry.space_group_name_H-M   'P 1'
#
loop_
_entity.id
_entity.type
_entity.pdbx_description
1 polymer ?
#
loop_
_entity_poly.entity_id
_entity_poly.type
_entity_poly.pdbx_seq_one_letter_code
_entity_poly.pdbx_strand_id
1 'polypeptide(L)'
;MPIESATLLTSDDKETTYSIRLKSPNLLINNDLYSIKVTDNRGIIGYAKFRVGVTDLNKENSAIYIDGKSITNDSNVFTAHLRPGTTDLALTNFKLFHYDEDLQISSHYWYPLQPTFWFGDDTPGDSTGNIGQSLPWIPYRKILASDGFPEKMTGKYKAVEVTYNVVWPDDVPVLKAGESLTFPGGEFRADNSNYPGLPGVLAWLSGQVVYDTLNPTMSDANRYTNYLVRMVPALLEREVELIITDELEPAKGRVDVIMNRWYFKELHAGLKSRIYYDPSTKRLGIRGFINDKTLGDDTLTAAPPSIYVLQPNILTERERNTIKKLMVLTKILKMQLTVYMRSPETPIH
;
A
#
# COMPACT_ATOMS: atom_id res chain seq x y z
N MET A 1 -2.23 1.01 23.19
CA MET A 1 -1.72 1.24 24.57
C MET A 1 -2.06 0.08 25.51
N PRO A 2 -1.15 -0.35 26.40
CA PRO A 2 -1.39 -1.47 27.30
C PRO A 2 -2.25 -1.08 28.51
N ILE A 3 -3.35 -1.82 28.69
CA ILE A 3 -4.22 -1.72 29.86
C ILE A 3 -3.67 -2.66 30.95
N GLU A 4 -3.67 -2.20 32.20
CA GLU A 4 -3.24 -2.95 33.38
C GLU A 4 -4.40 -3.78 33.96
N SER A 5 -5.56 -3.16 34.14
CA SER A 5 -6.75 -3.81 34.68
C SER A 5 -8.03 -3.18 34.14
N ALA A 6 -9.08 -4.00 34.07
CA ALA A 6 -10.45 -3.57 33.88
C ALA A 6 -11.28 -4.11 35.05
N THR A 7 -11.91 -3.22 35.82
CA THR A 7 -12.63 -3.58 37.04
C THR A 7 -14.06 -3.09 36.95
N LEU A 8 -15.01 -4.01 37.11
CA LEU A 8 -16.42 -3.68 37.19
C LEU A 8 -16.68 -2.80 38.43
N LEU A 9 -17.27 -1.61 38.22
CA LEU A 9 -17.65 -0.69 39.30
C LEU A 9 -19.12 -0.85 39.68
N THR A 10 -20.00 -0.73 38.69
CA THR A 10 -21.45 -0.80 38.86
C THR A 10 -22.07 -1.52 37.68
N SER A 11 -23.18 -2.22 37.91
CA SER A 11 -23.97 -2.79 36.82
C SER A 11 -25.45 -2.80 37.17
N ASP A 12 -26.27 -2.48 36.18
CA ASP A 12 -27.68 -2.83 36.11
C ASP A 12 -28.01 -3.36 34.70
N ASP A 13 -29.29 -3.64 34.44
CA ASP A 13 -29.75 -4.18 33.15
C ASP A 13 -29.58 -3.19 31.98
N LYS A 14 -29.44 -1.89 32.26
CA LYS A 14 -29.36 -0.82 31.27
C LYS A 14 -27.92 -0.42 30.99
N GLU A 15 -27.10 -0.35 32.03
CA GLU A 15 -25.74 0.15 31.95
C GLU A 15 -24.79 -0.57 32.90
N THR A 16 -23.59 -0.84 32.40
CA THR A 16 -22.48 -1.34 33.20
C THR A 16 -21.30 -0.38 33.09
N THR A 17 -20.60 -0.18 34.20
CA THR A 17 -19.48 0.76 34.30
C THR A 17 -18.22 0.02 34.70
N TYR A 18 -17.15 0.17 33.90
CA TYR A 18 -15.84 -0.38 34.19
C TYR A 18 -14.82 0.73 34.43
N SER A 19 -14.02 0.57 35.48
CA SER A 19 -12.79 1.34 35.68
C SER A 19 -11.66 0.68 34.90
N ILE A 20 -11.06 1.44 33.99
CA ILE A 20 -9.95 0.99 33.15
C ILE A 20 -8.68 1.68 33.64
N ARG A 21 -7.68 0.90 34.03
CA ARG A 21 -6.36 1.38 34.47
C ARG A 21 -5.29 1.06 33.44
N LEU A 22 -4.44 2.02 33.12
CA LEU A 22 -3.31 1.89 32.20
C LEU A 22 -2.02 1.54 32.94
N LYS A 23 -1.16 0.73 32.30
CA LYS A 23 0.16 0.42 32.87
C LYS A 23 1.05 1.67 32.86
N SER A 24 1.72 1.97 33.97
CA SER A 24 2.76 3.01 33.99
C SER A 24 3.85 2.72 32.94
N PRO A 25 4.40 3.74 32.24
CA PRO A 25 4.17 5.19 32.40
C PRO A 25 3.06 5.75 31.49
N ASN A 26 2.11 4.93 30.99
CA ASN A 26 1.10 5.38 30.04
C ASN A 26 0.05 6.26 30.74
N LEU A 27 0.20 7.57 30.60
CA LEU A 27 -0.72 8.57 31.12
C LEU A 27 -1.63 9.09 30.02
N LEU A 28 -2.87 9.39 30.37
CA LEU A 28 -3.80 10.08 29.49
C LEU A 28 -3.42 11.56 29.43
N ILE A 29 -3.07 12.03 28.24
CA ILE A 29 -2.61 13.38 27.99
C ILE A 29 -3.83 14.26 27.70
N ASN A 30 -3.85 15.47 28.27
CA ASN A 30 -4.97 16.38 28.05
C ASN A 30 -5.17 16.69 26.57
N ASN A 31 -6.44 16.75 26.13
CA ASN A 31 -6.84 17.07 24.76
C ASN A 31 -6.41 16.06 23.68
N ASP A 32 -5.57 15.08 24.03
CA ASP A 32 -5.25 13.94 23.16
C ASP A 32 -6.48 13.07 22.92
N LEU A 33 -6.45 12.38 21.78
CA LEU A 33 -7.55 11.60 21.28
C LEU A 33 -7.32 10.11 21.52
N TYR A 34 -8.34 9.44 22.04
CA TYR A 34 -8.30 8.03 22.35
C TYR A 34 -9.54 7.31 21.84
N SER A 35 -9.44 6.00 21.64
CA SER A 35 -10.57 5.13 21.36
C SER A 35 -10.43 3.83 22.13
N ILE A 36 -11.49 3.41 22.79
CA ILE A 36 -11.57 2.06 23.37
C ILE A 36 -12.44 1.18 22.48
N LYS A 37 -11.94 -0.01 22.17
CA LYS A 37 -12.73 -1.11 21.60
C LYS A 37 -13.10 -2.05 22.73
N VAL A 38 -14.37 -2.48 22.75
CA VAL A 38 -14.82 -3.52 23.66
C VAL A 38 -15.45 -4.67 22.91
N THR A 39 -15.08 -5.89 23.28
CA THR A 39 -15.55 -7.14 22.67
C THR A 39 -16.05 -8.10 23.72
N ASP A 40 -17.06 -8.91 23.41
CA ASP A 40 -17.46 -10.08 24.20
C ASP A 40 -17.27 -11.37 23.38
N ASN A 41 -17.83 -12.47 23.87
CA ASN A 41 -17.85 -13.77 23.18
C ASN A 41 -18.71 -13.78 21.90
N ARG A 42 -19.60 -12.80 21.70
CA ARG A 42 -20.46 -12.66 20.51
C ARG A 42 -19.83 -11.76 19.45
N GLY A 43 -18.85 -10.94 19.83
CA GLY A 43 -18.09 -10.10 18.91
C GLY A 43 -17.81 -8.71 19.47
N ILE A 44 -17.90 -7.69 18.61
CA ILE A 44 -17.67 -6.30 19.00
C ILE A 44 -18.94 -5.76 19.65
N ILE A 45 -18.84 -5.31 20.91
CA ILE A 45 -19.91 -4.55 21.57
C ILE A 45 -19.95 -3.14 20.98
N GLY A 46 -18.78 -2.50 20.86
CA GLY A 46 -18.68 -1.17 20.29
C GLY A 46 -17.31 -0.53 20.41
N TYR A 47 -17.26 0.72 19.98
CA TYR A 47 -16.12 1.61 20.12
C TYR A 47 -16.59 2.92 20.77
N ALA A 48 -15.78 3.47 21.67
CA ALA A 48 -15.99 4.81 22.19
C ALA A 48 -14.74 5.65 21.96
N LYS A 49 -14.91 6.76 21.24
CA LYS A 49 -13.86 7.72 20.92
C LYS A 49 -14.04 8.94 21.82
N PHE A 50 -12.97 9.38 22.48
CA PHE A 50 -13.04 10.45 23.47
C PHE A 50 -11.75 11.28 23.48
N ARG A 51 -11.87 12.53 23.89
CA ARG A 51 -10.73 13.41 24.19
C ARG A 51 -10.65 13.66 25.69
N VAL A 52 -9.46 13.58 26.25
CA VAL A 52 -9.23 13.87 27.66
C VAL A 52 -9.53 15.35 27.91
N GLY A 53 -10.27 15.64 28.97
CA GLY A 53 -10.71 16.99 29.33
C GLY A 53 -11.91 17.52 28.53
N VAL A 54 -12.49 16.74 27.61
CA VAL A 54 -13.60 17.17 26.74
C VAL A 54 -14.85 16.31 26.95
N THR A 55 -16.01 16.97 27.03
CA THR A 55 -17.31 16.28 27.14
C THR A 55 -17.63 15.48 25.88
N ASP A 56 -18.04 14.22 26.04
CA ASP A 56 -18.59 13.44 24.94
C ASP A 56 -20.04 13.89 24.62
N LEU A 57 -20.24 14.37 23.40
CA LEU A 57 -21.54 14.87 22.92
C LEU A 57 -22.49 13.74 22.49
N ASN A 58 -22.00 12.51 22.28
CA ASN A 58 -22.75 11.40 21.70
C ASN A 58 -23.12 10.29 22.70
N LYS A 59 -22.94 10.55 24.01
CA LYS A 59 -23.17 9.58 25.09
C LYS A 59 -24.54 8.89 25.05
N GLU A 60 -25.60 9.59 24.67
CA GLU A 60 -26.97 9.06 24.80
C GLU A 60 -27.31 7.98 23.77
N ASN A 61 -26.63 7.98 22.62
CA ASN A 61 -26.93 7.07 21.50
C ASN A 61 -25.86 6.00 21.30
N SER A 62 -24.88 5.92 22.19
CA SER A 62 -23.73 5.04 22.02
C SER A 62 -23.84 3.81 22.90
N ALA A 63 -23.54 2.64 22.33
CA ALA A 63 -23.44 1.38 23.07
C ALA A 63 -22.28 1.42 24.08
N ILE A 64 -21.28 2.28 23.83
CA ILE A 64 -20.18 2.52 24.74
C ILE A 64 -19.88 4.02 24.73
N TYR A 65 -19.67 4.63 25.89
CA TYR A 65 -19.18 6.00 25.98
C TYR A 65 -18.18 6.19 27.12
N ILE A 66 -17.37 7.24 27.02
CA ILE A 66 -16.39 7.64 28.03
C ILE A 66 -16.56 9.13 28.27
N ASP A 67 -16.75 9.53 29.53
CA ASP A 67 -16.78 10.94 29.88
C ASP A 67 -15.36 11.51 29.95
N GLY A 68 -14.86 11.96 28.80
CA GLY A 68 -13.53 12.55 28.67
C GLY A 68 -13.31 13.74 29.60
N LYS A 69 -14.35 14.51 29.93
CA LYS A 69 -14.28 15.67 30.83
C LYS A 69 -13.92 15.28 32.27
N SER A 70 -14.34 14.10 32.70
CA SER A 70 -14.05 13.58 34.04
C SER A 70 -12.64 13.02 34.18
N ILE A 71 -11.89 12.89 33.08
CA ILE A 71 -10.50 12.43 33.08
C ILE A 71 -9.59 13.61 33.37
N THR A 72 -8.85 13.52 34.48
CA THR A 72 -7.83 14.50 34.85
C THR A 72 -6.56 14.30 34.01
N ASN A 73 -5.82 15.39 33.76
CA ASN A 73 -4.51 15.31 33.12
C ASN A 73 -3.60 14.37 33.90
N ASP A 74 -2.84 13.56 33.18
CA ASP A 74 -1.91 12.60 33.77
C ASP A 74 -2.59 11.48 34.58
N SER A 75 -3.89 11.27 34.37
CA SER A 75 -4.58 10.11 34.92
C SER A 75 -4.17 8.85 34.17
N ASN A 76 -3.93 7.76 34.90
CA ASN A 76 -3.85 6.42 34.34
C ASN A 76 -5.17 5.65 34.48
N VAL A 77 -6.26 6.31 34.88
CA VAL A 77 -7.58 5.70 35.09
C VAL A 77 -8.67 6.50 34.39
N PHE A 78 -9.58 5.79 33.76
CA PHE A 78 -10.82 6.35 33.22
C PHE A 78 -11.97 5.35 33.34
N THR A 79 -13.17 5.80 33.05
CA THR A 79 -14.39 5.01 33.20
C THR A 79 -15.04 4.76 31.84
N ALA A 80 -15.32 3.50 31.52
CA ALA A 80 -16.06 3.09 30.35
C ALA A 80 -17.48 2.66 30.74
N HIS A 81 -18.47 3.24 30.08
CA HIS A 81 -19.89 2.95 30.27
C HIS A 81 -20.41 2.13 29.09
N LEU A 82 -21.09 1.02 29.34
CA LEU A 82 -21.57 0.08 28.32
C LEU A 82 -23.09 -0.10 28.40
N ARG A 83 -23.75 -0.11 27.24
CA ARG A 83 -25.20 -0.25 27.07
C ARG A 83 -25.50 -1.24 25.92
N PRO A 84 -26.33 -2.28 26.13
CA PRO A 84 -26.91 -2.69 27.42
C PRO A 84 -25.84 -3.19 28.39
N GLY A 85 -26.20 -3.31 29.67
CA GLY A 85 -25.29 -3.78 30.70
C GLY A 85 -24.68 -5.14 30.37
N THR A 86 -23.35 -5.26 30.45
CA THR A 86 -22.59 -6.49 30.13
C THR A 86 -21.55 -6.74 31.23
N THR A 87 -21.70 -7.83 31.98
CA THR A 87 -21.01 -8.02 33.28
C THR A 87 -19.82 -8.97 33.31
N ASP A 88 -19.49 -9.67 32.23
CA ASP A 88 -18.46 -10.71 32.25
C ASP A 88 -17.23 -10.36 31.40
N LEU A 89 -16.83 -9.08 31.42
CA LEU A 89 -15.70 -8.60 30.64
C LEU A 89 -14.42 -8.61 31.47
N ALA A 90 -13.40 -9.26 30.94
CA ALA A 90 -12.04 -9.26 31.47
C ALA A 90 -11.16 -8.24 30.76
N LEU A 91 -9.91 -8.07 31.22
CA LEU A 91 -8.92 -7.19 30.58
C LEU A 91 -8.80 -7.40 29.07
N THR A 92 -8.82 -8.65 28.62
CA THR A 92 -8.69 -9.03 27.20
C THR A 92 -9.82 -8.53 26.31
N ASN A 93 -10.95 -8.14 26.91
CA ASN A 93 -12.10 -7.61 26.21
C ASN A 93 -11.96 -6.13 25.87
N PHE A 94 -10.95 -5.44 26.41
CA PHE A 94 -10.73 -4.02 26.20
C PHE A 94 -9.42 -3.79 25.42
N LYS A 95 -9.47 -2.94 24.41
CA LYS A 95 -8.28 -2.49 23.69
C LYS A 95 -8.31 -0.98 23.51
N LEU A 96 -7.28 -0.30 24.03
CA LEU A 96 -7.15 1.15 23.94
C LEU A 96 -6.19 1.55 22.81
N PHE A 97 -6.63 2.52 22.02
CA PHE A 97 -5.90 3.16 20.95
C PHE A 97 -5.71 4.65 21.29
N HIS A 98 -4.52 5.17 21.02
CA HIS A 98 -4.19 6.60 21.12
C HIS A 98 -3.94 7.12 19.71
N TYR A 99 -4.35 8.35 19.47
CA TYR A 99 -4.32 9.01 18.16
C TYR A 99 -3.64 10.36 18.34
N ASP A 100 -2.52 10.55 17.66
CA ASP A 100 -1.82 11.85 17.64
C ASP A 100 -2.67 12.91 16.91
N GLU A 101 -3.45 12.48 15.92
CA GLU A 101 -4.32 13.34 15.12
C GLU A 101 -5.71 12.74 14.91
N ASP A 102 -6.69 13.60 14.67
CA ASP A 102 -8.08 13.21 14.38
C ASP A 102 -8.28 12.95 12.88
N LEU A 103 -7.52 12.00 12.34
CA LEU A 103 -7.60 11.67 10.93
C LEU A 103 -8.77 10.73 10.65
N GLN A 104 -9.62 11.16 9.73
CA GLN A 104 -10.83 10.45 9.36
C GLN A 104 -10.97 10.34 7.85
N ILE A 105 -11.43 9.17 7.40
CA ILE A 105 -11.89 8.96 6.03
C ILE A 105 -13.40 8.81 6.08
N SER A 106 -14.09 9.73 5.42
CA SER A 106 -15.53 9.62 5.22
C SER A 106 -15.84 8.88 3.91
N SER A 107 -16.76 7.93 3.98
CA SER A 107 -17.27 7.19 2.83
C SER A 107 -18.78 7.20 2.82
N HIS A 108 -19.36 7.14 1.63
CA HIS A 108 -20.80 7.04 1.45
C HIS A 108 -21.06 5.82 0.56
N TYR A 109 -22.06 5.01 0.92
CA TYR A 109 -22.33 3.74 0.25
C TYR A 109 -23.62 3.77 -0.54
N TRP A 110 -23.54 3.28 -1.78
CA TRP A 110 -24.70 2.96 -2.60
C TRP A 110 -24.57 1.53 -3.10
N TYR A 111 -25.70 0.85 -3.21
CA TYR A 111 -25.77 -0.49 -3.79
C TYR A 111 -26.75 -0.52 -4.96
N PRO A 112 -26.51 -1.36 -5.97
CA PRO A 112 -27.48 -1.55 -7.04
C PRO A 112 -28.72 -2.27 -6.49
N LEU A 113 -29.90 -1.77 -6.85
CA LEU A 113 -31.17 -2.43 -6.56
C LEU A 113 -31.20 -3.80 -7.25
N GLN A 114 -31.36 -4.85 -6.44
CA GLN A 114 -31.40 -6.23 -6.92
C GLN A 114 -32.78 -6.59 -7.48
N PRO A 115 -32.87 -7.48 -8.47
CA PRO A 115 -34.16 -7.88 -9.08
C PRO A 115 -35.20 -8.40 -8.08
N THR A 116 -34.74 -9.05 -7.01
CA THR A 116 -35.59 -9.69 -6.00
C THR A 116 -35.94 -8.78 -4.82
N PHE A 117 -35.42 -7.55 -4.80
CA PHE A 117 -35.68 -6.62 -3.71
C PHE A 117 -36.98 -5.87 -3.96
N TRP A 118 -37.86 -5.91 -2.96
CA TRP A 118 -39.02 -5.03 -2.94
C TRP A 118 -38.59 -3.64 -2.46
N PHE A 119 -38.80 -2.62 -3.28
CA PHE A 119 -38.48 -1.23 -2.96
C PHE A 119 -39.56 -0.29 -3.52
N GLY A 120 -40.68 -0.20 -2.79
CA GLY A 120 -41.85 0.58 -3.20
C GLY A 120 -42.61 -0.03 -4.37
N ASP A 121 -43.67 0.64 -4.81
CA ASP A 121 -44.60 0.12 -5.81
C ASP A 121 -43.96 -0.02 -7.20
N ASP A 122 -42.93 0.80 -7.51
CA ASP A 122 -42.20 0.79 -8.78
C ASP A 122 -41.10 -0.29 -8.84
N THR A 123 -40.88 -1.06 -7.78
CA THR A 123 -39.97 -2.22 -7.80
C THR A 123 -40.51 -3.32 -6.88
N PRO A 124 -41.44 -4.16 -7.37
CA PRO A 124 -42.15 -5.13 -6.55
C PRO A 124 -41.36 -6.40 -6.21
N GLY A 125 -40.07 -6.49 -6.58
CA GLY A 125 -39.19 -7.62 -6.23
C GLY A 125 -39.44 -8.90 -7.04
N ASP A 126 -40.13 -8.80 -8.18
CA ASP A 126 -40.40 -9.89 -9.11
C ASP A 126 -39.52 -9.81 -10.38
N SER A 127 -38.40 -9.09 -10.30
CA SER A 127 -37.54 -8.73 -11.43
C SER A 127 -38.15 -7.75 -12.46
N THR A 128 -39.23 -7.04 -12.09
CA THR A 128 -39.72 -5.86 -12.83
C THR A 128 -39.40 -4.56 -12.08
N GLY A 129 -39.43 -3.41 -12.78
CA GLY A 129 -39.11 -2.10 -12.21
C GLY A 129 -37.69 -1.60 -12.48
N ASN A 130 -37.18 -0.71 -11.63
CA ASN A 130 -35.91 0.03 -11.82
C ASN A 130 -34.67 -0.73 -11.31
N ILE A 131 -34.49 -1.97 -11.76
CA ILE A 131 -33.34 -2.82 -11.37
C ILE A 131 -32.02 -2.14 -11.74
N GLY A 132 -31.03 -2.27 -10.85
CA GLY A 132 -29.72 -1.64 -11.01
C GLY A 132 -29.69 -0.16 -10.63
N GLN A 133 -30.83 0.44 -10.28
CA GLN A 133 -30.86 1.79 -9.70
C GLN A 133 -29.96 1.84 -8.46
N SER A 134 -29.13 2.88 -8.39
CA SER A 134 -28.23 3.10 -7.25
C SER A 134 -29.04 3.57 -6.04
N LEU A 135 -29.15 2.71 -5.03
CA LEU A 135 -29.85 3.00 -3.79
C LEU A 135 -28.86 3.39 -2.70
N PRO A 136 -29.07 4.51 -2.00
CA PRO A 136 -28.22 4.91 -0.89
C PRO A 136 -28.44 3.99 0.31
N TRP A 137 -27.35 3.70 1.02
CA TRP A 137 -27.44 3.08 2.34
C TRP A 137 -28.00 4.08 3.36
N ILE A 138 -29.16 3.75 3.94
CA ILE A 138 -29.89 4.56 4.94
C ILE A 138 -30.13 6.00 4.44
N PRO A 139 -31.09 6.21 3.51
CA PRO A 139 -31.39 7.54 3.00
C PRO A 139 -31.94 8.45 4.10
N TYR A 140 -31.40 9.67 4.24
CA TYR A 140 -31.90 10.65 5.21
C TYR A 140 -32.39 11.97 4.59
N ARG A 141 -31.75 12.45 3.51
CA ARG A 141 -32.20 13.63 2.75
C ARG A 141 -31.73 13.60 1.30
N LYS A 142 -32.17 14.58 0.49
CA LYS A 142 -31.66 14.78 -0.88
C LYS A 142 -30.32 15.52 -0.88
N ILE A 143 -29.48 15.17 -1.85
CA ILE A 143 -28.19 15.82 -2.13
C ILE A 143 -28.45 17.24 -2.65
N LEU A 144 -27.81 18.22 -2.03
CA LEU A 144 -27.79 19.62 -2.42
C LEU A 144 -26.51 19.92 -3.20
N ALA A 145 -26.52 20.98 -4.02
CA ALA A 145 -25.33 21.40 -4.78
C ALA A 145 -24.14 21.77 -3.87
N SER A 146 -24.40 22.18 -2.62
CA SER A 146 -23.39 22.50 -1.61
C SER A 146 -22.77 21.29 -0.92
N ASP A 147 -23.24 20.05 -1.18
CA ASP A 147 -22.73 18.85 -0.52
C ASP A 147 -21.42 18.32 -1.11
N GLY A 148 -20.89 18.94 -2.19
CA GLY A 148 -19.63 18.51 -2.82
C GLY A 148 -19.73 17.22 -3.64
N PHE A 149 -20.94 16.73 -3.92
CA PHE A 149 -21.15 15.61 -4.84
C PHE A 149 -21.10 16.06 -6.30
N PRO A 150 -20.80 15.15 -7.25
CA PRO A 150 -20.95 15.44 -8.68
C PRO A 150 -22.35 15.98 -8.99
N GLU A 151 -22.44 16.99 -9.85
CA GLU A 151 -23.69 17.72 -10.14
C GLU A 151 -24.86 16.78 -10.51
N LYS A 152 -24.58 15.71 -11.26
CA LYS A 152 -25.52 14.64 -11.65
C LYS A 152 -26.18 13.88 -10.49
N MET A 153 -25.69 14.04 -9.26
CA MET A 153 -26.25 13.44 -8.06
C MET A 153 -27.16 14.39 -7.28
N THR A 154 -27.18 15.68 -7.61
CA THR A 154 -28.07 16.67 -6.98
C THR A 154 -29.52 16.25 -7.12
N GLY A 155 -30.29 16.34 -6.03
CA GLY A 155 -31.69 15.90 -5.98
C GLY A 155 -31.90 14.40 -5.76
N LYS A 156 -30.86 13.56 -5.87
CA LYS A 156 -30.91 12.14 -5.46
C LYS A 156 -30.80 12.01 -3.95
N TYR A 157 -31.23 10.87 -3.41
CA TYR A 157 -31.08 10.61 -1.97
C TYR A 157 -29.61 10.41 -1.59
N LYS A 158 -29.19 11.12 -0.54
CA LYS A 158 -27.87 11.07 0.07
C LYS A 158 -27.80 9.87 1.00
N ALA A 159 -26.77 9.03 0.82
CA ALA A 159 -26.46 7.97 1.77
C ALA A 159 -25.98 8.57 3.10
N VAL A 160 -26.13 7.80 4.17
CA VAL A 160 -25.48 8.16 5.43
C VAL A 160 -23.96 8.16 5.26
N GLU A 161 -23.30 9.10 5.92
CA GLU A 161 -21.84 9.16 5.96
C GLU A 161 -21.31 8.12 6.95
N VAL A 162 -20.30 7.37 6.52
CA VAL A 162 -19.58 6.42 7.36
C VAL A 162 -18.17 6.92 7.53
N THR A 163 -17.83 7.24 8.77
CA THR A 163 -16.52 7.78 9.11
C THR A 163 -15.63 6.69 9.68
N TYR A 164 -14.50 6.47 9.03
CA TYR A 164 -13.45 5.56 9.46
C TYR A 164 -12.33 6.35 10.11
N ASN A 165 -11.94 5.97 11.33
CA ASN A 165 -10.76 6.54 11.96
C ASN A 165 -9.51 5.87 11.36
N VAL A 166 -8.53 6.69 11.00
CA VAL A 166 -7.26 6.22 10.43
C VAL A 166 -6.19 6.24 11.50
N VAL A 167 -5.45 5.14 11.62
CA VAL A 167 -4.31 5.01 12.54
C VAL A 167 -3.19 4.31 11.80
N TRP A 168 -1.97 4.83 11.95
CA TRP A 168 -0.78 4.10 11.55
C TRP A 168 -0.58 2.90 12.50
N PRO A 169 -0.35 1.69 11.99
CA PRO A 169 -0.02 0.56 12.85
C PRO A 169 1.21 0.85 13.72
N ASP A 170 1.21 0.40 14.98
CA ASP A 170 2.38 0.53 15.88
C ASP A 170 3.61 -0.17 15.28
N ASP A 171 3.39 -1.34 14.65
CA ASP A 171 4.41 -2.12 13.95
C ASP A 171 4.24 -1.99 12.44
N VAL A 172 5.00 -1.09 11.83
CA VAL A 172 5.05 -0.95 10.36
C VAL A 172 6.16 -1.83 9.79
N PRO A 173 5.93 -2.53 8.66
CA PRO A 173 7.00 -3.22 7.95
C PRO A 173 8.10 -2.22 7.53
N VAL A 174 9.36 -2.56 7.79
CA VAL A 174 10.52 -1.69 7.53
C VAL A 174 11.39 -2.28 6.43
N LEU A 175 11.80 -1.42 5.49
CA LEU A 175 12.85 -1.68 4.51
C LEU A 175 14.07 -0.84 4.89
N LYS A 176 15.26 -1.43 5.09
CA LYS A 176 16.46 -0.61 5.35
C LYS A 176 16.92 0.09 4.07
N ALA A 177 17.62 1.21 4.25
CA ALA A 177 18.20 1.94 3.13
C ALA A 177 19.20 1.07 2.36
N GLY A 178 19.03 1.01 1.03
CA GLY A 178 19.87 0.22 0.14
C GLY A 178 19.35 -1.20 -0.14
N GLU A 179 18.33 -1.66 0.58
CA GLU A 179 17.70 -2.94 0.28
C GLU A 179 16.86 -2.90 -1.01
N SER A 180 16.70 -4.07 -1.63
CA SER A 180 15.78 -4.29 -2.74
C SER A 180 14.74 -5.34 -2.33
N LEU A 181 13.47 -4.98 -2.44
CA LEU A 181 12.37 -5.85 -2.05
C LEU A 181 11.82 -6.60 -3.26
N THR A 182 12.36 -7.76 -3.61
CA THR A 182 11.79 -8.61 -4.68
C THR A 182 10.95 -9.74 -4.13
N PHE A 183 11.33 -10.31 -2.99
CA PHE A 183 10.62 -11.39 -2.30
C PHE A 183 10.01 -10.87 -0.99
N PRO A 184 8.97 -11.54 -0.45
CA PRO A 184 8.37 -11.14 0.81
C PRO A 184 9.38 -11.15 1.96
N GLY A 185 9.34 -10.13 2.81
CA GLY A 185 10.25 -9.96 3.94
C GLY A 185 10.93 -8.60 3.95
N GLY A 186 12.26 -8.62 3.85
CA GLY A 186 13.14 -7.48 4.12
C GLY A 186 14.21 -7.90 5.14
N GLU A 187 15.39 -7.31 5.05
CA GLU A 187 16.52 -7.62 5.96
C GLU A 187 16.12 -7.30 7.41
N PHE A 188 15.34 -6.24 7.62
CA PHE A 188 14.84 -5.88 8.94
C PHE A 188 14.03 -7.02 9.59
N ARG A 189 13.15 -7.71 8.83
CA ARG A 189 12.42 -8.88 9.32
C ARG A 189 13.32 -10.08 9.53
N ALA A 190 14.34 -10.28 8.67
CA ALA A 190 15.29 -11.38 8.83
C ALA A 190 16.06 -11.26 10.16
N ASP A 191 16.43 -10.04 10.54
CA ASP A 191 17.10 -9.74 11.81
C ASP A 191 16.13 -9.69 13.00
N ASN A 192 14.85 -9.39 12.75
CA ASN A 192 13.80 -9.25 13.76
C ASN A 192 12.61 -10.14 13.43
N SER A 193 12.67 -11.43 13.79
CA SER A 193 11.70 -12.45 13.40
C SER A 193 10.24 -12.15 13.78
N ASN A 194 10.03 -11.30 14.80
CA ASN A 194 8.71 -10.92 15.29
C ASN A 194 8.12 -9.68 14.58
N TYR A 195 8.89 -8.99 13.73
CA TYR A 195 8.43 -7.82 12.99
C TYR A 195 7.71 -8.21 11.69
N PRO A 196 6.65 -7.50 11.29
CA PRO A 196 5.98 -7.76 10.03
C PRO A 196 6.91 -7.49 8.84
N GLY A 197 6.81 -8.35 7.81
CA GLY A 197 7.59 -8.21 6.57
C GLY A 197 6.81 -7.48 5.49
N LEU A 198 7.53 -6.90 4.54
CA LEU A 198 6.94 -6.30 3.36
C LEU A 198 6.52 -7.37 2.34
N PRO A 199 5.44 -7.16 1.58
CA PRO A 199 5.08 -8.05 0.49
C PRO A 199 6.14 -8.01 -0.62
N GLY A 200 6.46 -9.15 -1.23
CA GLY A 200 7.35 -9.18 -2.38
C GLY A 200 6.72 -8.47 -3.58
N VAL A 201 7.51 -7.70 -4.32
CA VAL A 201 7.03 -6.93 -5.49
C VAL A 201 7.32 -7.61 -6.83
N LEU A 202 8.01 -8.75 -6.83
CA LEU A 202 8.28 -9.51 -8.05
C LEU A 202 6.97 -10.04 -8.64
N ALA A 203 6.86 -9.98 -9.97
CA ALA A 203 5.68 -10.37 -10.74
C ALA A 203 4.41 -9.54 -10.48
N TRP A 204 4.52 -8.35 -9.88
CA TRP A 204 3.44 -7.37 -9.92
C TRP A 204 3.16 -6.95 -11.36
N LEU A 205 1.88 -6.90 -11.73
CA LEU A 205 1.45 -6.37 -13.02
C LEU A 205 1.74 -4.87 -13.13
N SER A 206 1.51 -4.13 -12.04
CA SER A 206 1.79 -2.71 -11.92
C SER A 206 1.94 -2.32 -10.44
N GLY A 207 2.66 -1.24 -10.18
CA GLY A 207 2.75 -0.63 -8.87
C GLY A 207 3.13 0.84 -9.01
N GLN A 208 2.67 1.64 -8.05
CA GLN A 208 2.90 3.08 -8.03
C GLN A 208 3.32 3.51 -6.63
N VAL A 209 4.34 4.37 -6.57
CA VAL A 209 4.65 5.14 -5.36
C VAL A 209 3.69 6.32 -5.34
N VAL A 210 2.81 6.38 -4.34
CA VAL A 210 1.81 7.45 -4.20
C VAL A 210 2.28 8.58 -3.29
N TYR A 211 3.36 8.35 -2.55
CA TYR A 211 3.96 9.32 -1.64
C TYR A 211 5.45 9.00 -1.46
N ASP A 212 6.28 10.03 -1.48
CA ASP A 212 7.71 9.98 -1.16
C ASP A 212 8.09 11.26 -0.41
N THR A 213 8.68 11.16 0.78
CA THR A 213 9.06 12.32 1.58
C THR A 213 10.09 13.22 0.87
N LEU A 214 10.96 12.67 0.01
CA LEU A 214 11.90 13.47 -0.79
C LEU A 214 11.25 14.09 -2.04
N ASN A 215 10.06 13.64 -2.43
CA ASN A 215 9.25 14.23 -3.50
C ASN A 215 7.75 14.24 -3.16
N PRO A 216 7.29 15.02 -2.16
CA PRO A 216 5.92 14.92 -1.64
C PRO A 216 4.83 15.27 -2.66
N THR A 217 5.15 16.12 -3.63
CA THR A 217 4.24 16.51 -4.72
C THR A 217 4.24 15.51 -5.87
N MET A 218 5.04 14.43 -5.78
CA MET A 218 5.23 13.44 -6.83
C MET A 218 5.57 14.08 -8.19
N SER A 219 6.36 15.15 -8.17
CA SER A 219 6.75 15.88 -9.38
C SER A 219 7.64 15.02 -10.28
N ASP A 220 7.28 14.92 -11.56
CA ASP A 220 8.07 14.19 -12.55
C ASP A 220 9.49 14.73 -12.72
N ALA A 221 9.70 16.04 -12.52
CA ALA A 221 11.02 16.66 -12.64
C ALA A 221 12.02 16.13 -11.60
N ASN A 222 11.53 15.75 -10.42
CA ASN A 222 12.35 15.34 -9.28
C ASN A 222 12.46 13.83 -9.10
N ARG A 223 11.67 13.04 -9.87
CA ARG A 223 11.58 11.58 -9.72
C ARG A 223 12.91 10.84 -9.90
N TYR A 224 13.89 11.49 -10.53
CA TYR A 224 15.20 10.92 -10.80
C TYR A 224 16.28 11.29 -9.78
N THR A 225 16.11 12.37 -9.03
CA THR A 225 17.12 12.92 -8.13
C THR A 225 16.72 12.88 -6.67
N ASN A 226 15.42 13.04 -6.37
CA ASN A 226 14.91 13.13 -5.01
C ASN A 226 13.90 12.02 -4.80
N TYR A 227 14.35 10.89 -4.27
CA TYR A 227 13.50 9.74 -3.99
C TYR A 227 14.08 8.94 -2.82
N LEU A 228 13.22 8.47 -1.91
CA LEU A 228 13.56 7.48 -0.89
C LEU A 228 13.44 6.06 -1.45
N VAL A 229 12.43 5.84 -2.29
CA VAL A 229 12.13 4.52 -2.86
C VAL A 229 11.90 4.65 -4.36
N ARG A 230 12.30 3.62 -5.10
CA ARG A 230 12.02 3.53 -6.53
C ARG A 230 11.51 2.16 -6.89
N MET A 231 10.41 2.14 -7.61
CA MET A 231 9.94 0.94 -8.30
C MET A 231 10.51 0.93 -9.72
N VAL A 232 11.13 -0.18 -10.11
CA VAL A 232 11.70 -0.34 -11.45
C VAL A 232 11.28 -1.69 -12.04
N PRO A 233 10.92 -1.76 -13.33
CA PRO A 233 10.69 -3.02 -13.99
C PRO A 233 12.04 -3.66 -14.37
N ALA A 234 12.73 -4.20 -13.36
CA ALA A 234 14.13 -4.59 -13.45
C ALA A 234 14.43 -5.70 -14.46
N LEU A 235 13.45 -6.53 -14.81
CA LEU A 235 13.65 -7.71 -15.66
C LEU A 235 13.21 -7.52 -17.11
N LEU A 236 12.45 -6.46 -17.43
CA LEU A 236 11.93 -6.23 -18.78
C LEU A 236 13.07 -6.12 -19.80
N GLU A 237 12.85 -6.71 -20.98
CA GLU A 237 13.76 -6.51 -22.12
C GLU A 237 13.58 -5.07 -22.65
N ARG A 238 14.68 -4.38 -22.87
CA ARG A 238 14.71 -3.07 -23.52
C ARG A 238 15.58 -3.17 -24.76
N GLU A 239 15.03 -2.74 -25.89
CA GLU A 239 15.70 -2.86 -27.18
C GLU A 239 15.86 -1.50 -27.86
N VAL A 240 16.97 -1.35 -28.57
CA VAL A 240 17.23 -0.22 -29.45
C VAL A 240 17.68 -0.75 -30.80
N GLU A 241 17.29 -0.07 -31.87
CA GLU A 241 17.79 -0.39 -33.20
C GLU A 241 19.31 -0.24 -33.24
N LEU A 242 19.99 -1.24 -33.80
CA LEU A 242 21.43 -1.23 -33.98
C LEU A 242 21.75 -1.86 -35.32
N ILE A 243 22.34 -1.09 -36.21
CA ILE A 243 22.94 -1.62 -37.43
C ILE A 243 24.39 -1.96 -37.08
N ILE A 244 24.69 -3.25 -36.97
CA ILE A 244 26.05 -3.72 -36.74
C ILE A 244 26.84 -3.76 -38.05
N THR A 245 28.17 -3.63 -37.92
CA THR A 245 29.14 -3.86 -38.99
C THR A 245 29.57 -5.33 -39.02
N ASP A 246 30.07 -5.79 -40.17
CA ASP A 246 30.53 -7.18 -40.43
C ASP A 246 31.51 -7.73 -39.37
N GLU A 247 32.23 -6.86 -38.65
CA GLU A 247 33.17 -7.22 -37.58
C GLU A 247 32.55 -7.90 -36.35
N LEU A 248 31.24 -7.69 -36.11
CA LEU A 248 30.52 -8.25 -34.96
C LEU A 248 29.73 -9.52 -35.32
N GLU A 249 29.89 -10.03 -36.55
CA GLU A 249 29.26 -11.27 -36.99
C GLU A 249 29.87 -12.51 -36.30
N PRO A 250 29.07 -13.58 -36.09
CA PRO A 250 29.53 -14.83 -35.49
C PRO A 250 30.76 -15.44 -36.16
N ALA A 251 30.88 -15.26 -37.48
CA ALA A 251 32.02 -15.76 -38.27
C ALA A 251 33.38 -15.23 -37.79
N LYS A 252 33.43 -14.11 -37.05
CA LYS A 252 34.65 -13.53 -36.50
C LYS A 252 34.98 -14.01 -35.07
N GLY A 253 34.14 -14.88 -34.49
CA GLY A 253 34.41 -15.54 -33.21
C GLY A 253 34.19 -14.69 -31.95
N ARG A 254 33.79 -13.41 -32.08
CA ARG A 254 33.60 -12.44 -30.99
C ARG A 254 32.25 -12.55 -30.26
N VAL A 255 31.33 -13.34 -30.80
CA VAL A 255 30.00 -13.57 -30.21
C VAL A 255 29.73 -15.05 -30.00
N ASP A 256 28.90 -15.36 -29.01
CA ASP A 256 28.27 -16.65 -28.77
C ASP A 256 26.83 -16.59 -29.32
N VAL A 257 26.41 -17.58 -30.12
CA VAL A 257 25.05 -17.65 -30.66
C VAL A 257 24.23 -18.59 -29.78
N ILE A 258 23.18 -18.05 -29.15
CA ILE A 258 22.26 -18.81 -28.30
C ILE A 258 20.84 -18.45 -28.70
N MET A 259 20.06 -19.43 -29.14
CA MET A 259 18.66 -19.23 -29.57
C MET A 259 18.49 -18.06 -30.56
N ASN A 260 19.34 -18.01 -31.58
CA ASN A 260 19.36 -16.95 -32.61
C ASN A 260 19.69 -15.53 -32.11
N ARG A 261 20.05 -15.36 -30.82
CA ARG A 261 20.57 -14.12 -30.26
C ARG A 261 22.09 -14.21 -30.14
N TRP A 262 22.78 -13.10 -30.40
CA TRP A 262 24.24 -13.00 -30.36
C TRP A 262 24.67 -12.33 -29.05
N TYR A 263 25.50 -13.00 -28.27
CA TYR A 263 26.02 -12.52 -26.99
C TYR A 263 27.52 -12.21 -27.10
N PHE A 264 27.95 -11.03 -26.68
CA PHE A 264 29.33 -10.56 -26.90
C PHE A 264 30.30 -11.16 -25.87
N LYS A 265 31.33 -11.89 -26.33
CA LYS A 265 32.31 -12.57 -25.47
C LYS A 265 33.21 -11.63 -24.69
N GLU A 266 33.48 -10.45 -25.25
CA GLU A 266 34.40 -9.46 -24.69
C GLU A 266 33.76 -8.60 -23.59
N LEU A 267 32.44 -8.73 -23.38
CA LEU A 267 31.78 -8.12 -22.23
C LEU A 267 32.17 -8.87 -20.95
N HIS A 268 32.30 -8.13 -19.85
CA HIS A 268 32.51 -8.75 -18.54
C HIS A 268 31.30 -9.60 -18.13
N ALA A 269 31.52 -10.54 -17.20
CA ALA A 269 30.53 -11.53 -16.81
C ALA A 269 29.15 -10.93 -16.43
N GLY A 270 29.16 -9.79 -15.74
CA GLY A 270 27.95 -9.06 -15.34
C GLY A 270 27.15 -8.41 -16.48
N LEU A 271 27.67 -8.35 -17.71
CA LEU A 271 26.96 -7.87 -18.90
C LEU A 271 26.77 -8.95 -19.97
N LYS A 272 27.64 -9.97 -20.01
CA LYS A 272 27.67 -10.98 -21.06
C LYS A 272 26.32 -11.72 -21.21
N SER A 273 25.61 -11.97 -20.12
CA SER A 273 24.29 -12.62 -20.12
C SER A 273 23.12 -11.67 -20.40
N ARG A 274 23.31 -10.37 -20.15
CA ARG A 274 22.26 -9.32 -20.19
C ARG A 274 22.15 -8.64 -21.54
N ILE A 275 23.26 -8.48 -22.26
CA ILE A 275 23.31 -7.78 -23.54
C ILE A 275 23.31 -8.79 -24.68
N TYR A 276 22.36 -8.64 -25.59
CA TYR A 276 22.25 -9.47 -26.78
C TYR A 276 21.98 -8.62 -28.02
N TYR A 277 22.37 -9.12 -29.17
CA TYR A 277 21.96 -8.59 -30.46
C TYR A 277 21.08 -9.61 -31.19
N ASP A 278 19.94 -9.16 -31.70
CA ASP A 278 19.06 -9.96 -32.52
C ASP A 278 19.26 -9.57 -34.00
N PRO A 279 19.86 -10.45 -34.82
CA PRO A 279 20.11 -10.18 -36.23
C PRO A 279 18.82 -10.16 -37.08
N SER A 280 17.75 -10.80 -36.62
CA SER A 280 16.48 -10.85 -37.36
C SER A 280 15.74 -9.52 -37.30
N THR A 281 15.78 -8.86 -36.15
CA THR A 281 15.14 -7.57 -35.92
C THR A 281 16.11 -6.39 -36.01
N LYS A 282 17.42 -6.67 -36.10
CA LYS A 282 18.52 -5.68 -36.09
C LYS A 282 18.48 -4.79 -34.84
N ARG A 283 18.28 -5.42 -33.69
CA ARG A 283 18.13 -4.73 -32.40
C ARG A 283 19.16 -5.19 -31.39
N LEU A 284 19.68 -4.23 -30.62
CA LEU A 284 20.45 -4.48 -29.43
C LEU A 284 19.51 -4.45 -28.21
N GLY A 285 19.46 -5.56 -27.49
CA GLY A 285 18.66 -5.72 -26.29
C GLY A 285 19.49 -5.75 -25.02
N ILE A 286 18.88 -5.27 -23.94
CA ILE A 286 19.29 -5.54 -22.55
C ILE A 286 18.13 -6.18 -21.80
N ARG A 287 18.42 -7.23 -21.04
CA ARG A 287 17.46 -7.85 -20.12
C ARG A 287 18.02 -7.95 -18.71
N GLY A 288 17.13 -8.02 -17.73
CA GLY A 288 17.53 -8.22 -16.34
C GLY A 288 17.39 -9.68 -15.89
N PHE A 289 18.09 -10.00 -14.80
CA PHE A 289 18.00 -11.29 -14.13
C PHE A 289 17.87 -11.12 -12.62
N ILE A 290 17.21 -12.08 -12.00
CA ILE A 290 17.21 -12.28 -10.57
C ILE A 290 17.55 -13.74 -10.29
N ASN A 291 18.67 -13.99 -9.60
CA ASN A 291 19.14 -15.34 -9.29
C ASN A 291 19.19 -16.24 -10.54
N ASP A 292 19.78 -15.73 -11.62
CA ASP A 292 19.89 -16.36 -12.94
C ASP A 292 18.56 -16.61 -13.69
N LYS A 293 17.43 -16.11 -13.16
CA LYS A 293 16.10 -16.19 -13.76
C LYS A 293 15.68 -14.87 -14.36
N THR A 294 14.84 -14.91 -15.39
CA THR A 294 14.25 -13.74 -16.06
C THR A 294 12.77 -13.96 -16.33
N LEU A 295 12.14 -13.02 -17.03
CA LEU A 295 10.73 -13.14 -17.41
C LEU A 295 10.51 -14.37 -18.28
N GLY A 296 9.49 -15.15 -17.96
CA GLY A 296 9.16 -16.40 -18.64
C GLY A 296 9.65 -17.67 -17.91
N ASP A 297 10.51 -17.54 -16.90
CA ASP A 297 10.88 -18.68 -16.06
C ASP A 297 9.73 -19.05 -15.10
N ASP A 298 9.36 -20.34 -15.10
CA ASP A 298 8.30 -20.91 -14.26
C ASP A 298 8.58 -20.83 -12.75
N THR A 299 9.86 -20.82 -12.38
CA THR A 299 10.33 -20.71 -10.99
C THR A 299 10.74 -19.29 -10.60
N LEU A 300 10.37 -18.26 -11.37
CA LEU A 300 10.78 -16.87 -11.13
C LEU A 300 10.40 -16.38 -9.72
N THR A 301 9.22 -16.75 -9.23
CA THR A 301 8.68 -16.34 -7.91
C THR A 301 8.99 -17.33 -6.79
N ALA A 302 9.71 -18.42 -7.10
CA ALA A 302 10.15 -19.36 -6.07
C ALA A 302 11.08 -18.68 -5.06
N ALA A 303 11.14 -19.24 -3.84
CA ALA A 303 11.96 -18.70 -2.77
C ALA A 303 13.41 -18.44 -3.23
N PRO A 304 14.03 -17.32 -2.80
CA PRO A 304 15.38 -16.99 -3.23
C PRO A 304 16.39 -18.03 -2.71
N PRO A 305 17.46 -18.29 -3.47
CA PRO A 305 18.60 -19.07 -2.97
C PRO A 305 19.35 -18.29 -1.88
N SER A 306 20.30 -18.96 -1.22
CA SER A 306 21.10 -18.36 -0.14
C SER A 306 21.94 -17.15 -0.58
N ILE A 307 22.28 -17.08 -1.87
CA ILE A 307 23.01 -15.94 -2.46
C ILE A 307 22.04 -15.19 -3.37
N TYR A 308 21.63 -14.02 -2.93
CA TYR A 308 20.74 -13.15 -3.69
C TYR A 308 21.54 -12.30 -4.70
N VAL A 309 21.17 -12.36 -5.97
CA VAL A 309 21.77 -11.56 -7.03
C VAL A 309 20.69 -10.94 -7.92
N LEU A 310 20.60 -9.61 -7.89
CA LEU A 310 19.80 -8.83 -8.83
C LEU A 310 20.69 -8.16 -9.88
N GLN A 311 20.44 -8.46 -11.14
CA GLN A 311 21.09 -7.85 -12.30
C GLN A 311 20.03 -7.09 -13.10
N PRO A 312 19.75 -5.82 -12.77
CA PRO A 312 18.64 -5.10 -13.39
C PRO A 312 18.92 -4.80 -14.88
N ASN A 313 17.89 -4.51 -15.66
CA ASN A 313 17.98 -3.96 -17.02
C ASN A 313 18.43 -2.48 -17.06
N ILE A 314 19.23 -2.06 -16.06
CA ILE A 314 19.73 -0.70 -15.88
C ILE A 314 21.24 -0.74 -15.97
N LEU A 315 21.82 0.17 -16.76
CA LEU A 315 23.26 0.27 -16.95
C LEU A 315 23.84 1.39 -16.09
N THR A 316 24.93 1.06 -15.43
CA THR A 316 25.85 2.04 -14.88
C THR A 316 26.59 2.77 -16.01
N GLU A 317 27.13 3.94 -15.69
CA GLU A 317 27.97 4.71 -16.61
C GLU A 317 29.17 3.90 -17.14
N ARG A 318 29.79 3.11 -16.26
CA ARG A 318 30.92 2.24 -16.61
C ARG A 318 30.52 1.16 -17.62
N GLU A 319 29.40 0.49 -17.40
CA GLU A 319 28.88 -0.53 -18.32
C GLU A 319 28.54 0.07 -19.68
N ARG A 320 27.83 1.21 -19.70
CA ARG A 320 27.50 1.96 -20.92
C ARG A 320 28.77 2.31 -21.72
N ASN A 321 29.81 2.80 -21.05
CA ASN A 321 31.07 3.17 -21.70
C ASN A 321 31.83 1.93 -22.23
N THR A 322 31.68 0.77 -21.59
CA THR A 322 32.26 -0.50 -22.05
C THR A 322 31.57 -0.97 -23.33
N ILE A 323 30.23 -0.94 -23.38
CA ILE A 323 29.44 -1.30 -24.56
C ILE A 323 29.78 -0.36 -25.74
N LYS A 324 29.88 0.95 -25.48
CA LYS A 324 30.26 1.94 -26.49
C LYS A 324 31.65 1.73 -27.10
N LYS A 325 32.56 1.03 -26.41
CA LYS A 325 33.90 0.70 -26.94
C LYS A 325 33.90 -0.54 -27.82
N LEU A 326 33.01 -1.49 -27.54
CA LEU A 326 32.90 -2.74 -28.28
C LEU A 326 32.29 -2.56 -29.66
N MET A 327 31.32 -1.66 -29.74
CA MET A 327 30.65 -1.31 -30.97
C MET A 327 31.40 -0.10 -31.54
N VAL A 328 32.02 -0.23 -32.72
CA VAL A 328 32.57 0.92 -33.47
C VAL A 328 31.39 1.75 -33.97
N LEU A 329 30.75 2.49 -33.05
CA LEU A 329 29.50 3.16 -33.31
C LEU A 329 29.76 4.46 -34.07
N THR A 330 29.26 4.51 -35.30
CA THR A 330 29.12 5.75 -36.06
C THR A 330 28.34 6.79 -35.25
N LYS A 331 28.66 8.06 -35.51
CA LYS A 331 28.29 9.27 -34.73
C LYS A 331 26.81 9.36 -34.31
N ILE A 332 25.90 8.74 -35.06
CA ILE A 332 24.44 8.73 -34.87
C ILE A 332 24.03 7.93 -33.61
N LEU A 333 24.74 6.84 -33.27
CA LEU A 333 24.35 5.96 -32.16
C LEU A 333 24.82 6.45 -30.77
N LYS A 334 25.81 7.36 -30.72
CA LYS A 334 26.21 8.04 -29.48
C LYS A 334 25.04 8.82 -28.87
N MET A 335 24.08 9.25 -29.69
CA MET A 335 22.91 10.03 -29.28
C MET A 335 21.80 9.12 -28.71
N GLN A 336 21.49 7.99 -29.36
CA GLN A 336 20.41 7.09 -28.91
C GLN A 336 20.72 6.31 -27.62
N LEU A 337 21.97 5.84 -27.43
CA LEU A 337 22.38 5.22 -26.14
C LEU A 337 22.38 6.19 -24.96
N THR A 338 22.41 7.50 -25.22
CA THR A 338 22.42 8.53 -24.18
C THR A 338 21.00 8.91 -23.75
N VAL A 339 20.02 8.77 -24.65
CA VAL A 339 18.60 9.09 -24.42
C VAL A 339 17.82 7.87 -23.86
N TYR A 340 18.05 6.65 -24.38
CA TYR A 340 17.26 5.47 -23.97
C TYR A 340 17.74 4.75 -22.69
N MET A 341 18.96 5.04 -22.21
CA MET A 341 19.59 4.28 -21.11
C MET A 341 19.82 5.10 -19.84
N ARG A 342 19.28 6.32 -19.77
CA ARG A 342 19.11 7.09 -18.53
C ARG A 342 17.63 7.06 -18.15
N SER A 343 17.17 5.98 -17.51
CA SER A 343 15.80 5.90 -16.93
C SER A 343 14.65 5.96 -17.99
N PRO A 344 13.40 5.55 -17.69
CA PRO A 344 12.39 5.32 -18.71
C PRO A 344 11.75 6.64 -19.14
N GLU A 345 12.19 7.18 -20.27
CA GLU A 345 11.36 8.05 -21.10
C GLU A 345 10.55 7.18 -22.06
N THR A 346 9.34 6.82 -21.65
CA THR A 346 8.12 6.77 -22.47
C THR A 346 6.95 6.25 -21.63
N PRO A 347 5.84 7.00 -21.51
CA PRO A 347 4.57 6.42 -21.09
C PRO A 347 4.07 5.52 -22.22
N ILE A 348 3.70 4.28 -21.89
CA ILE A 348 2.88 3.45 -22.76
C ILE A 348 1.44 3.90 -22.47
N HIS A 349 0.76 4.45 -23.48
CA HIS A 349 -0.69 4.68 -23.47
C HIS A 349 -1.44 3.38 -23.64
#